data_AF-A0A2S4HHM5-F1
#
_entry.id   AF-A0A2S4HHM5-F1
#
_cell.length_a   1.000
_cell.length_b   1.000
_cell.length_c   1.000
_cell.angle_alpha   90.00
_cell.angle_beta   90.00
_cell.angle_gamma   90.00
#
_symmetry.space_group_name_H-M   'P 1'
#
loop_
_entity.id
_entity.type
_entity.pdbx_description
1 polymer ?
#
loop_
_entity_poly.entity_id
_entity_poly.type
_entity_poly.pdbx_seq_one_letter_code
_entity_poly.pdbx_strand_id
1 'polypeptide(L)'
;MRLMKAIYGVVVAVIFAVSGSVQADDLGESYNIMCEKMKSCALKNIGEADLTPDLRAMVMASLEGACVSIQQQFNNVATAHPLYGPASACMKSMTALSCEQIENMSDEKTPECARYEKMAESYQ
;
A
#
# COMPACT_ATOMS: atom_id res chain seq x y z
N MET A 1 34.09 -0.57 42.30
CA MET A 1 32.84 0.23 42.37
C MET A 1 32.62 1.24 41.24
N ARG A 2 33.64 1.74 40.52
CA ARG A 2 33.44 2.64 39.36
C ARG A 2 32.97 1.92 38.07
N LEU A 3 33.32 0.64 37.91
CA LEU A 3 32.89 -0.20 36.78
C LEU A 3 31.40 -0.57 36.81
N MET A 4 30.79 -0.77 38.00
CA MET A 4 29.35 -1.09 38.10
C MET A 4 28.44 0.11 37.77
N LYS A 5 28.90 1.35 37.99
CA LYS A 5 28.15 2.57 37.62
C LYS A 5 28.12 2.80 36.10
N ALA A 6 29.16 2.39 35.40
CA ALA A 6 29.23 2.48 33.93
C ALA A 6 28.28 1.47 33.27
N ILE A 7 28.13 0.27 33.85
CA ILE A 7 27.20 -0.75 33.34
C ILE A 7 25.74 -0.31 33.54
N TYR A 8 25.42 0.27 34.70
CA TYR A 8 24.05 0.71 34.99
C TYR A 8 23.60 1.93 34.16
N GLY A 9 24.54 2.81 33.80
CA GLY A 9 24.25 4.00 32.96
C GLY A 9 23.97 3.67 31.49
N VAL A 10 24.54 2.57 30.97
CA VAL A 10 24.38 2.17 29.55
C VAL A 10 23.10 1.35 29.35
N VAL A 11 22.67 0.56 30.35
CA VAL A 11 21.50 -0.33 30.23
C VAL A 11 20.16 0.41 30.29
N VAL A 12 20.08 1.57 30.97
CA VAL A 12 18.82 2.30 31.16
C VAL A 12 18.47 3.23 29.99
N ALA A 13 19.44 3.64 29.16
CA ALA A 13 19.21 4.61 28.08
C ALA A 13 18.71 4.01 26.76
N VAL A 14 18.72 2.68 26.59
CA VAL A 14 18.39 2.01 25.31
C VAL A 14 16.91 1.60 25.20
N ILE A 15 16.12 1.73 26.26
CA ILE A 15 14.72 1.23 26.27
C ILE A 15 13.71 2.26 25.72
N PHE A 16 14.13 3.48 25.35
CA PHE A 16 13.22 4.60 25.03
C PHE A 16 13.05 4.98 23.55
N ALA A 17 13.43 4.13 22.61
CA ALA A 17 13.16 4.33 21.19
C ALA A 17 13.02 2.95 20.57
N VAL A 18 11.90 2.48 20.02
CA VAL A 18 10.98 3.13 19.09
C VAL A 18 9.66 2.36 19.22
N SER A 19 8.72 2.82 20.03
CA SER A 19 7.31 2.45 19.83
C SER A 19 6.75 3.32 18.72
N GLY A 20 7.31 3.15 17.53
CA GLY A 20 6.62 3.55 16.31
C GLY A 20 5.43 2.62 16.22
N SER A 21 4.24 3.15 16.50
CA SER A 21 3.00 2.50 16.11
C SER A 21 3.14 2.25 14.61
N VAL A 22 3.52 1.03 14.22
CA VAL A 22 3.09 0.48 12.95
C VAL A 22 1.58 0.49 13.09
N GLN A 23 0.96 1.60 12.67
CA GLN A 23 -0.42 1.56 12.29
C GLN A 23 -0.41 0.53 11.17
N ALA A 24 -0.96 -0.65 11.45
CA ALA A 24 -1.27 -1.58 10.39
C ALA A 24 -2.20 -0.79 9.47
N ASP A 25 -1.64 -0.26 8.38
CA ASP A 25 -2.41 0.47 7.39
C ASP A 25 -3.59 -0.43 7.02
N ASP A 26 -4.81 0.07 7.15
CA ASP A 26 -6.00 -0.71 6.84
C ASP A 26 -5.94 -1.11 5.36
N LEU A 27 -6.19 -2.38 5.07
CA LEU A 27 -6.11 -2.92 3.71
C LEU A 27 -7.08 -2.18 2.77
N GLY A 28 -8.25 -1.80 3.27
CA GLY A 28 -9.23 -1.01 2.55
C GLY A 28 -8.75 0.42 2.30
N GLU A 29 -8.10 1.05 3.27
CA GLU A 29 -7.49 2.37 3.10
C GLU A 29 -6.36 2.34 2.05
N SER A 30 -5.41 1.40 2.17
CA SER A 30 -4.33 1.22 1.19
C SER A 30 -4.87 0.92 -0.20
N TYR A 31 -5.95 0.16 -0.29
CA TYR A 31 -6.64 -0.09 -1.55
C TYR A 31 -7.25 1.20 -2.13
N ASN A 32 -7.94 2.01 -1.33
CA ASN A 32 -8.54 3.27 -1.80
C ASN A 32 -7.47 4.23 -2.32
N ILE A 33 -6.33 4.35 -1.64
CA ILE A 33 -5.21 5.17 -2.09
C ILE A 33 -4.66 4.64 -3.43
N MET A 34 -4.55 3.32 -3.58
CA MET A 34 -4.14 2.69 -4.84
C MET A 34 -5.17 2.89 -5.96
N CYS A 35 -6.47 2.80 -5.67
CA CYS A 35 -7.54 3.08 -6.62
C CYS A 35 -7.43 4.51 -7.18
N GLU A 36 -7.26 5.51 -6.31
CA GLU A 36 -7.12 6.90 -6.75
C GLU A 36 -5.88 7.11 -7.61
N LYS A 37 -4.78 6.41 -7.28
CA LYS A 37 -3.58 6.38 -8.11
C LYS A 37 -3.89 5.83 -9.50
N MET A 38 -4.56 4.68 -9.60
CA MET A 38 -4.93 4.05 -10.86
C MET A 38 -5.86 4.95 -11.70
N LYS A 39 -6.85 5.59 -11.06
CA LYS A 39 -7.73 6.57 -11.70
C LYS A 39 -6.95 7.73 -12.31
N SER A 40 -6.03 8.31 -11.53
CA SER A 40 -5.16 9.40 -11.99
C SER A 40 -4.30 8.96 -13.17
N CYS A 41 -3.73 7.76 -13.14
CA CYS A 41 -2.92 7.24 -14.23
C CYS A 41 -3.73 6.97 -15.49
N ALA A 42 -4.93 6.38 -15.37
CA ALA A 42 -5.83 6.18 -16.49
C ALA A 42 -6.20 7.51 -17.18
N LEU A 43 -6.53 8.54 -16.40
CA LEU A 43 -6.81 9.88 -16.95
C LEU A 43 -5.60 10.49 -17.66
N LYS A 44 -4.40 10.32 -17.09
CA LYS A 44 -3.16 10.81 -17.70
C LYS A 44 -2.93 10.18 -19.08
N ASN A 45 -3.24 8.89 -19.24
CA ASN A 45 -3.03 8.15 -20.48
C ASN A 45 -4.02 8.51 -21.59
N ILE A 46 -5.25 8.85 -21.20
CA ILE A 46 -6.25 9.32 -22.16
C ILE A 46 -5.87 10.72 -22.69
N GLY A 47 -5.15 11.51 -21.89
CA GLY A 47 -4.73 12.87 -22.24
C GLY A 47 -5.83 13.90 -21.95
N GLU A 48 -5.49 14.96 -21.22
CA GLU A 48 -6.48 15.98 -20.81
C GLU A 48 -7.08 16.77 -21.99
N ALA A 49 -6.39 16.80 -23.14
CA ALA A 49 -6.87 17.47 -24.36
C ALA A 49 -7.99 16.70 -25.08
N ASP A 50 -8.11 15.39 -24.85
CA ASP A 50 -9.04 14.50 -25.55
C ASP A 50 -10.34 14.25 -24.78
N LEU A 51 -10.49 14.85 -23.57
CA LEU A 51 -11.64 14.66 -22.71
C LEU A 51 -12.49 15.92 -22.59
N THR A 52 -13.70 15.89 -23.17
CA THR A 52 -14.75 16.84 -22.77
C THR A 52 -15.13 16.61 -21.29
N PRO A 53 -15.67 17.63 -20.59
CA PRO A 53 -16.07 17.48 -19.19
C PRO A 53 -17.05 16.31 -18.97
N ASP A 54 -17.99 16.12 -19.89
CA ASP A 54 -18.97 15.03 -19.83
C ASP A 54 -18.30 13.66 -19.99
N LEU A 55 -17.38 13.52 -20.94
CA LEU A 55 -16.65 12.27 -21.16
C LEU A 55 -15.76 11.94 -19.95
N ARG A 56 -15.09 12.95 -19.38
CA ARG A 56 -14.31 12.81 -18.15
C ARG A 56 -15.16 12.29 -16.99
N ALA A 57 -16.37 12.84 -16.81
CA ALA A 57 -17.28 12.40 -15.76
C ALA A 57 -17.73 10.94 -15.96
N MET A 58 -18.04 10.54 -17.20
CA MET A 58 -18.40 9.15 -17.53
C MET A 58 -17.26 8.17 -17.25
N VAL A 59 -16.03 8.50 -17.68
CA VAL A 59 -14.84 7.68 -17.42
C VAL A 59 -14.59 7.54 -15.92
N MET A 60 -14.63 8.65 -15.18
CA MET A 60 -14.42 8.64 -13.72
C MET A 60 -15.47 7.82 -12.99
N ALA A 61 -16.74 7.91 -13.38
CA ALA A 61 -17.81 7.09 -12.80
C ALA A 61 -17.58 5.59 -13.05
N SER A 62 -17.10 5.22 -14.25
CA SER A 62 -16.76 3.83 -14.56
C SER A 62 -15.57 3.33 -13.73
N LEU A 63 -14.52 4.14 -13.59
CA LEU A 63 -13.35 3.76 -12.79
C LEU A 63 -13.71 3.66 -11.31
N GLU A 64 -14.55 4.55 -10.80
CA GLU A 64 -15.08 4.49 -9.43
C GLU A 64 -15.85 3.19 -9.18
N GLY A 65 -16.72 2.81 -10.11
CA GLY A 65 -17.47 1.54 -10.01
C GLY A 65 -16.55 0.32 -9.97
N ALA A 66 -15.49 0.31 -10.78
CA ALA A 66 -14.47 -0.75 -10.74
C ALA A 66 -13.75 -0.77 -9.38
N CYS A 67 -13.40 0.41 -8.86
CA CYS A 67 -12.75 0.51 -7.58
C CYS A 67 -13.60 -0.06 -6.44
N VAL A 68 -14.86 0.36 -6.34
CA VAL A 68 -15.80 -0.13 -5.32
C VAL A 68 -16.00 -1.63 -5.43
N SER A 69 -16.11 -2.17 -6.65
CA SER A 69 -16.30 -3.61 -6.87
C SER A 69 -15.14 -4.45 -6.33
N ILE A 70 -13.89 -4.02 -6.52
CA ILE A 70 -12.73 -4.72 -5.98
C ILE A 70 -12.63 -4.48 -4.46
N GLN A 71 -12.91 -3.27 -3.97
CA GLN A 71 -12.89 -2.98 -2.53
C GLN A 71 -13.80 -3.93 -1.75
N GLN A 72 -14.98 -4.23 -2.30
CA GLN A 72 -15.94 -5.14 -1.69
C GLN A 72 -15.40 -6.56 -1.49
N GLN A 73 -14.39 -6.98 -2.25
CA GLN A 73 -13.73 -8.28 -2.06
C GLN A 73 -12.93 -8.32 -0.75
N PHE A 74 -12.50 -7.18 -0.22
CA PHE A 74 -11.77 -7.09 1.04
C PHE A 74 -12.67 -7.07 2.28
N ASN A 75 -13.98 -6.83 2.14
CA ASN A 75 -14.92 -6.68 3.27
C ASN A 75 -14.97 -7.90 4.19
N ASN A 76 -14.64 -9.08 3.68
CA ASN A 76 -14.66 -10.34 4.43
C ASN A 76 -13.25 -10.85 4.79
N VAL A 77 -12.20 -10.07 4.50
CA VAL A 77 -10.83 -10.46 4.81
C VAL A 77 -10.56 -10.22 6.29
N ALA A 78 -10.20 -11.29 7.00
CA ALA A 78 -9.86 -11.19 8.41
C ALA A 78 -8.61 -10.32 8.61
N THR A 79 -8.75 -9.22 9.35
CA THR A 79 -7.63 -8.32 9.70
C THR A 79 -6.54 -9.03 10.51
N ALA A 80 -6.89 -10.10 11.21
CA ALA A 80 -5.96 -10.95 11.95
C ALA A 80 -5.14 -11.89 11.05
N HIS A 81 -5.45 -12.01 9.76
CA HIS A 81 -4.71 -12.89 8.87
C HIS A 81 -3.25 -12.38 8.72
N PRO A 82 -2.22 -13.24 8.82
CA PRO A 82 -0.81 -12.81 8.75
C PRO A 82 -0.43 -12.09 7.45
N LEU A 83 -1.21 -12.30 6.37
CA LEU A 83 -1.02 -11.62 5.08
C LEU A 83 -1.69 -10.24 4.99
N TYR A 84 -2.56 -9.86 5.93
CA TYR A 84 -3.32 -8.61 5.87
C TYR A 84 -2.40 -7.37 5.82
N GLY A 85 -1.49 -7.26 6.80
CA GLY A 85 -0.51 -6.17 6.85
C GLY A 85 0.44 -6.14 5.64
N PRO A 86 1.08 -7.27 5.27
CA PRO A 86 1.91 -7.35 4.06
C PRO A 86 1.18 -6.95 2.77
N ALA A 87 -0.08 -7.35 2.58
CA ALA A 87 -0.88 -6.96 1.43
C ALA A 87 -1.14 -5.44 1.39
N SER A 88 -1.48 -4.87 2.54
CA SER A 88 -1.67 -3.42 2.69
C SER A 88 -0.38 -2.64 2.35
N ALA A 89 0.77 -3.11 2.86
CA ALA A 89 2.07 -2.52 2.57
C ALA A 89 2.45 -2.60 1.08
N CYS A 90 2.14 -3.72 0.41
CA CYS A 90 2.34 -3.86 -1.03
C CYS A 90 1.54 -2.79 -1.80
N MET A 91 0.23 -2.68 -1.58
CA MET A 91 -0.59 -1.67 -2.27
C MET A 91 -0.10 -0.24 -2.02
N LYS A 92 0.25 0.08 -0.77
CA LYS A 92 0.77 1.40 -0.41
C LYS A 92 2.08 1.72 -1.13
N SER A 93 3.00 0.75 -1.21
CA SER A 93 4.29 0.93 -1.90
C SER A 93 4.12 1.22 -3.39
N MET A 94 3.13 0.61 -4.05
CA MET A 94 2.86 0.82 -5.47
C MET A 94 2.41 2.26 -5.76
N THR A 95 1.80 2.95 -4.79
CA THR A 95 1.31 4.32 -4.99
C THR A 95 2.44 5.34 -5.20
N ALA A 96 3.65 5.02 -4.71
CA ALA A 96 4.86 5.81 -4.89
C ALA A 96 5.45 5.72 -6.31
N LEU A 97 5.02 4.75 -7.12
CA LEU A 97 5.50 4.56 -8.48
C LEU A 97 4.89 5.58 -9.44
N SER A 98 5.57 5.86 -10.55
CA SER A 98 5.01 6.64 -11.65
C SER A 98 3.94 5.83 -12.41
N CYS A 99 3.05 6.51 -13.14
CA CYS A 99 2.05 5.81 -13.97
C CYS A 99 2.71 4.93 -15.03
N GLU A 100 3.81 5.39 -15.62
CA GLU A 100 4.59 4.61 -16.60
C GLU A 100 5.20 3.35 -15.96
N GLN A 101 5.67 3.44 -14.70
CA GLN A 101 6.14 2.28 -13.96
C GLN A 101 5.01 1.30 -13.64
N ILE A 102 3.80 1.80 -13.33
CA ILE A 102 2.61 0.97 -13.07
C ILE A 102 2.13 0.28 -14.35
N GLU A 103 2.10 0.97 -15.48
CA GLU A 103 1.66 0.44 -16.78
C GLU A 103 2.60 -0.61 -17.35
N ASN A 104 3.91 -0.42 -17.16
CA ASN A 104 4.94 -1.34 -17.63
C ASN A 104 5.33 -2.39 -16.58
N MET A 105 4.54 -2.55 -15.52
CA MET A 105 4.82 -3.49 -14.45
C MET A 105 4.50 -4.92 -14.90
N SER A 106 5.41 -5.54 -15.65
CA SER A 106 5.34 -6.98 -15.93
C SER A 106 6.11 -7.81 -14.89
N ASP A 107 7.22 -7.29 -14.36
CA ASP A 107 8.15 -8.08 -13.52
C ASP A 107 8.77 -7.33 -12.32
N GLU A 108 8.87 -5.99 -12.36
CA GLU A 108 9.46 -5.21 -11.25
C GLU A 108 8.44 -4.94 -10.15
N LYS A 109 8.47 -5.78 -9.12
CA LYS A 109 7.67 -5.62 -7.91
C LYS A 109 8.41 -4.72 -6.94
N THR A 110 7.67 -3.89 -6.22
CA THR A 110 8.23 -3.23 -5.04
C THR A 110 8.71 -4.29 -4.03
N PRO A 111 9.69 -3.98 -3.18
CA PRO A 111 10.15 -4.90 -2.14
C PRO A 111 9.01 -5.42 -1.24
N GLU A 112 8.00 -4.59 -0.97
CA GLU A 112 6.82 -4.92 -0.17
C GLU A 112 5.94 -5.94 -0.87
N CYS A 113 5.71 -5.78 -2.18
CA CYS A 113 4.94 -6.75 -2.97
C CYS A 113 5.67 -8.08 -3.13
N ALA A 114 6.98 -8.05 -3.38
CA ALA A 114 7.79 -9.28 -3.43
C ALA A 114 7.76 -10.04 -2.08
N ARG A 115 7.77 -9.31 -0.95
CA ARG A 115 7.62 -9.90 0.38
C ARG A 115 6.23 -10.51 0.57
N TYR A 116 5.17 -9.78 0.21
CA TYR A 116 3.80 -10.28 0.32
C TYR A 116 3.61 -11.59 -0.47
N GLU A 117 4.06 -11.64 -1.72
CA GLU A 117 3.93 -12.83 -2.56
C GLU A 117 4.68 -14.03 -1.99
N LYS A 118 5.93 -13.84 -1.57
CA LYS A 118 6.72 -14.90 -0.92
C LYS A 118 6.02 -15.45 0.33
N MET A 119 5.31 -14.59 1.07
CA MET A 119 4.51 -15.03 2.21
C MET A 119 3.22 -15.73 1.75
N ALA A 120 2.59 -15.29 0.66
CA ALA A 120 1.37 -15.89 0.13
C ALA A 120 1.61 -17.29 -0.47
N GLU A 121 2.79 -17.55 -1.03
CA GLU A 121 3.20 -18.88 -1.51
C GLU A 121 3.09 -19.97 -0.44
N SER A 122 3.26 -19.63 0.85
CA SER A 122 3.11 -20.62 1.94
C SER A 122 1.66 -20.99 2.27
N TYR A 123 0.68 -20.40 1.59
CA TYR A 123 -0.75 -20.65 1.77
C TYR A 123 -1.42 -21.28 0.54
N GLN A 124 -0.64 -21.59 -0.50
CA GLN A 124 -1.07 -22.33 -1.70
C GLN A 124 -0.83 -23.83 -1.53
#